data_AF-A0A419GXW6-F1
#
_entry.id   AF-A0A419GXW6-F1
#
_cell.length_a   1.000
_cell.length_b   1.000
_cell.length_c   1.000
_cell.angle_alpha   90.00
_cell.angle_beta   90.00
_cell.angle_gamma   90.00
#
_symmetry.space_group_name_H-M   'P 1'
#
loop_
_entity.id
_entity.type
_entity.pdbx_description
1 polymer ?
#
loop_
_entity_poly.entity_id
_entity_poly.type
_entity_poly.pdbx_seq_one_letter_code
_entity_poly.pdbx_strand_id
1 'polypeptide(L)'
;MCEGMSDGTSDQLYLSLRLASLEMQLESGEPLPFIVDDILVNFDDNRSAATLKILAELSGNTQIIFFTHHQHLVDLAKIVVSPDTIFVHNLCPL
;
A
#
# COMPACT_ATOMS: atom_id res chain seq x y z
N MET A 1 23.80 15.07 -7.76
CA MET A 1 23.45 14.11 -6.69
C MET A 1 24.09 14.64 -5.42
N CYS A 2 23.31 14.96 -4.39
CA CYS A 2 23.81 15.57 -3.15
C CYS A 2 24.15 14.48 -2.13
N GLU A 3 25.38 14.49 -1.60
CA GLU A 3 26.02 13.46 -0.77
C GLU A 3 25.53 13.41 0.70
N GLY A 4 24.24 13.16 0.95
CA GLY A 4 23.75 13.16 2.35
C GLY A 4 22.59 12.26 2.72
N MET A 5 21.98 11.55 1.77
CA MET A 5 20.86 10.66 2.06
C MET A 5 21.16 9.30 1.44
N SER A 6 21.28 8.27 2.28
CA SER A 6 21.26 6.89 1.80
C SER A 6 19.95 6.67 1.04
N ASP A 7 19.91 5.78 0.05
CA ASP A 7 18.68 5.47 -0.70
C ASP A 7 17.47 5.28 0.25
N GLY A 8 17.67 4.59 1.38
CA GLY A 8 16.63 4.39 2.40
C GLY A 8 16.09 5.65 3.10
N THR A 9 16.83 6.76 3.16
CA THR A 9 16.36 8.03 3.77
C THR A 9 15.50 8.84 2.81
N SER A 10 15.79 8.78 1.51
CA SER A 10 14.94 9.36 0.47
C SER A 10 13.64 8.57 0.32
N ASP A 11 13.73 7.25 0.48
CA ASP A 11 12.59 6.33 0.37
C ASP A 11 11.59 6.48 1.53
N GLN A 12 12.06 6.64 2.77
CA GLN A 12 11.20 6.92 3.91
C GLN A 12 10.49 8.27 3.77
N LEU A 13 11.15 9.29 3.20
CA LEU A 13 10.54 10.59 2.95
C LEU A 13 9.42 10.50 1.89
N TYR A 14 9.64 9.72 0.81
CA TYR A 14 8.65 9.53 -0.25
C TYR A 14 7.39 8.80 0.24
N LEU A 15 7.58 7.72 1.01
CA LEU A 15 6.47 7.00 1.65
C LEU A 15 5.71 7.93 2.60
N SER A 16 6.42 8.62 3.50
CA SER A 16 5.83 9.55 4.47
C SER A 16 4.97 10.62 3.80
N LEU A 17 5.42 11.18 2.66
CA LEU A 17 4.66 12.19 1.92
C LEU A 17 3.36 11.62 1.31
N ARG A 18 3.41 10.40 0.77
CA ARG A 18 2.20 9.72 0.28
C ARG A 18 1.22 9.40 1.40
N LEU A 19 1.72 8.98 2.57
CA LEU A 19 0.87 8.71 3.73
C LEU A 19 0.20 9.98 4.24
N ALA A 20 0.96 11.06 4.41
CA ALA A 20 0.41 12.35 4.82
C ALA A 20 -0.67 12.86 3.85
N SER A 21 -0.49 12.63 2.54
CA SER A 21 -1.49 12.99 1.53
C SER A 21 -2.77 12.14 1.65
N LEU A 22 -2.64 10.84 1.96
CA LEU A 22 -3.78 9.94 2.16
C LEU A 22 -4.53 10.25 3.46
N GLU A 23 -3.83 10.45 4.57
CA GLU A 23 -4.42 10.81 5.86
C GLU A 23 -5.22 12.11 5.75
N MET A 24 -4.67 13.15 5.14
CA MET A 24 -5.34 14.45 4.96
C MET A 24 -6.60 14.34 4.07
N GLN A 25 -6.63 13.40 3.14
CA GLN A 25 -7.77 13.14 2.27
C GLN A 25 -8.85 12.32 2.99
N LEU A 26 -8.46 11.46 3.94
CA LEU A 26 -9.39 10.69 4.79
C LEU A 26 -10.00 11.51 5.93
N GLU A 27 -9.28 12.50 6.46
CA GLU A 27 -9.79 13.38 7.54
C GLU A 27 -10.83 14.41 7.06
N SER A 28 -10.87 14.73 5.77
CA SER A 28 -11.65 15.87 5.23
C SER A 28 -12.95 15.49 4.51
N GLY A 29 -13.31 14.21 4.41
CA GLY A 29 -14.50 13.75 3.68
C GLY A 29 -15.21 12.55 4.30
N GLU A 30 -16.38 12.19 3.75
CA GLU A 30 -17.04 10.90 4.04
C GLU A 30 -16.09 9.74 3.67
N PRO A 31 -16.13 8.59 4.39
CA PRO A 31 -15.24 7.47 4.12
C PRO A 31 -15.55 6.84 2.76
N LEU A 32 -14.83 7.30 1.73
CA LEU A 32 -14.92 6.81 0.37
C LEU A 32 -13.92 5.66 0.17
N PRO A 33 -14.30 4.61 -0.57
CA PRO A 33 -13.40 3.49 -0.84
C PRO A 33 -12.16 3.98 -1.58
N PHE A 34 -10.99 3.60 -1.09
CA PHE A 34 -9.70 3.89 -1.70
C PHE A 34 -9.29 2.73 -2.62
N ILE A 35 -9.26 3.01 -3.92
CA ILE A 35 -8.94 2.03 -4.96
C ILE A 35 -7.51 2.26 -5.44
N VAL A 36 -6.72 1.20 -5.45
CA VAL A 36 -5.29 1.24 -5.77
C VAL A 36 -4.99 0.19 -6.83
N ASP A 37 -4.49 0.63 -8.00
CA ASP A 37 -4.18 -0.25 -9.13
C ASP A 37 -2.68 -0.26 -9.42
N ASP A 38 -2.04 -1.43 -9.26
CA ASP A 38 -0.63 -1.71 -9.58
C ASP A 38 0.41 -0.68 -9.08
N ILE A 39 0.11 0.03 -7.98
CA ILE A 39 0.97 1.06 -7.39
C ILE A 39 2.35 0.52 -6.96
N LEU A 40 2.47 -0.80 -6.79
CA LEU A 40 3.66 -1.51 -6.31
C LEU A 40 4.50 -2.13 -7.41
N VAL A 41 4.16 -1.94 -8.70
CA VAL A 41 4.89 -2.58 -9.82
C VAL A 41 6.41 -2.29 -9.84
N ASN A 42 6.80 -1.10 -9.36
CA ASN A 42 8.20 -0.68 -9.29
C ASN A 42 8.79 -0.88 -7.87
N PHE A 43 8.07 -1.56 -6.97
CA PHE A 43 8.45 -1.73 -5.58
C PHE A 43 9.17 -3.05 -5.35
N ASP A 44 10.31 -2.98 -4.65
CA ASP A 44 10.94 -4.18 -4.09
C ASP A 44 10.09 -4.73 -2.93
N ASP A 45 10.44 -5.91 -2.45
CA ASP A 45 9.69 -6.63 -1.41
C ASP A 45 9.58 -5.85 -0.11
N ASN A 46 10.64 -5.14 0.30
CA ASN A 46 10.62 -4.38 1.55
C ASN A 46 9.64 -3.21 1.43
N ARG A 47 9.66 -2.50 0.31
CA ARG A 47 8.78 -1.36 0.05
C ARG A 47 7.34 -1.79 -0.16
N SER A 48 7.12 -2.90 -0.85
CA SER A 48 5.81 -3.51 -1.02
C SER A 48 5.23 -3.93 0.32
N ALA A 49 6.03 -4.60 1.18
CA ALA A 49 5.61 -5.00 2.52
C ALA A 49 5.24 -3.81 3.40
N ALA A 50 6.05 -2.74 3.40
CA ALA A 50 5.74 -1.53 4.16
C ALA A 50 4.43 -0.90 3.69
N THR A 51 4.25 -0.77 2.37
CA THR A 51 3.03 -0.18 1.81
C THR A 51 1.79 -1.02 2.11
N LEU A 52 1.88 -2.34 2.00
CA LEU A 52 0.78 -3.27 2.33
C LEU A 52 0.36 -3.17 3.80
N LYS A 53 1.31 -3.03 4.73
CA LYS A 53 1.01 -2.79 6.15
C LYS A 53 0.23 -1.50 6.36
N ILE A 54 0.65 -0.43 5.70
CA ILE A 54 -0.03 0.86 5.85
C ILE A 54 -1.43 0.83 5.23
N LEU A 55 -1.58 0.21 4.06
CA LEU A 55 -2.90 -0.02 3.47
C LEU A 55 -3.81 -0.82 4.43
N ALA A 56 -3.27 -1.83 5.12
CA ALA A 56 -4.01 -2.57 6.13
C ALA A 56 -4.40 -1.70 7.34
N GLU A 57 -3.52 -0.81 7.82
CA GLU A 57 -3.85 0.13 8.90
C GLU A 57 -4.94 1.12 8.47
N LEU A 58 -4.83 1.68 7.26
CA LEU A 58 -5.83 2.59 6.68
C LEU A 58 -7.19 1.90 6.46
N SER A 59 -7.20 0.58 6.27
CA SER A 59 -8.43 -0.20 6.09
C SER A 59 -9.38 -0.15 7.30
N GLY A 60 -8.88 0.23 8.48
CA GLY A 60 -9.71 0.46 9.66
C GLY A 60 -10.61 1.70 9.56
N ASN A 61 -10.26 2.66 8.70
CA ASN A 61 -11.00 3.92 8.54
C ASN A 61 -11.75 4.00 7.20
N THR A 62 -11.28 3.30 6.16
CA THR A 62 -11.94 3.25 4.85
C THR A 62 -11.77 1.89 4.18
N GLN A 63 -12.65 1.55 3.25
CA GLN A 63 -12.49 0.34 2.45
C GLN A 63 -11.32 0.51 1.47
N ILE A 64 -10.35 -0.41 1.52
CA ILE A 64 -9.24 -0.46 0.56
C ILE A 64 -9.50 -1.56 -0.46
N ILE A 65 -9.41 -1.22 -1.76
CA ILE A 65 -9.48 -2.19 -2.86
C ILE A 65 -8.16 -2.11 -3.61
N PHE A 66 -7.33 -3.14 -3.46
CA PHE A 66 -6.03 -3.23 -4.12
C PHE A 66 -6.08 -4.23 -5.27
N PHE A 67 -5.80 -3.75 -6.47
CA PHE A 67 -5.64 -4.58 -7.66
C PHE A 67 -4.17 -4.78 -7.96
N THR A 68 -3.84 -6.04 -8.25
CA THR A 68 -2.55 -6.36 -8.82
C THR A 68 -2.59 -7.60 -9.68
N HIS A 69 -1.73 -7.62 -10.71
CA HIS A 69 -1.46 -8.81 -11.51
C HIS A 69 -0.24 -9.60 -11.01
N HIS A 70 0.49 -9.11 -10.00
CA HIS A 70 1.66 -9.76 -9.45
C HIS A 70 1.29 -10.71 -8.31
N GLN A 71 1.31 -12.03 -8.57
CA GLN A 71 1.04 -13.07 -7.56
C GLN A 71 1.90 -12.92 -6.30
N HIS A 72 3.16 -12.54 -6.47
CA HIS A 72 4.09 -12.31 -5.35
C HIS A 72 3.60 -11.26 -4.35
N LEU A 73 2.91 -10.21 -4.80
CA LEU A 73 2.36 -9.20 -3.90
C LEU A 73 1.22 -9.73 -3.05
N VAL A 74 0.43 -10.67 -3.59
CA VAL A 74 -0.61 -11.39 -2.82
C VAL A 74 0.02 -12.26 -1.75
N ASP A 75 1.10 -12.97 -2.10
CA ASP A 75 1.81 -13.84 -1.16
C ASP A 75 2.50 -13.03 -0.05
N LEU A 76 3.12 -11.92 -0.42
CA LEU A 76 3.71 -10.97 0.53
C LEU A 76 2.65 -10.37 1.45
N ALA A 77 1.48 -9.98 0.92
CA ALA A 77 0.37 -9.45 1.71
C ALA A 77 -0.11 -10.46 2.77
N LYS A 78 -0.23 -11.74 2.42
CA LYS A 78 -0.58 -12.81 3.37
C LYS A 78 0.45 -13.01 4.49
N ILE A 79 1.71 -12.64 4.26
CA ILE A 79 2.78 -12.73 5.26
C ILE A 79 2.75 -11.52 6.20
N VAL A 80 2.49 -10.32 5.67
CA VAL A 80 2.71 -9.06 6.40
C VAL A 80 1.44 -8.42 6.95
N VAL A 81 0.26 -8.85 6.49
CA VAL A 81 -1.06 -8.35 6.91
C VAL A 81 -1.79 -9.43 7.70
N SER A 82 -2.58 -9.02 8.71
CA SER A 82 -3.41 -9.95 9.48
C SER A 82 -4.42 -10.68 8.58
N PRO A 83 -4.63 -12.00 8.76
CA PRO A 83 -5.62 -12.77 8.00
C PRO A 83 -7.05 -12.22 8.10
N ASP A 84 -7.39 -11.56 9.21
CA ASP A 84 -8.72 -10.99 9.45
C ASP A 84 -8.97 -9.68 8.69
N THR A 85 -7.92 -9.08 8.14
CA THR A 85 -7.97 -7.78 7.44
C THR A 85 -7.88 -7.95 5.92
N ILE A 86 -7.33 -9.07 5.44
CA ILE A 86 -7.10 -9.30 4.01
C ILE A 86 -8.15 -10.25 3.43
N PHE A 87 -8.78 -9.82 2.33
CA PHE A 87 -9.61 -10.67 1.51
C PHE A 87 -9.02 -10.75 0.09
N VAL A 88 -8.70 -11.96 -0.36
CA VAL A 88 -8.08 -12.17 -1.68
C VAL A 88 -9.12 -12.75 -2.62
N HIS A 89 -9.37 -12.04 -3.72
CA HIS A 89 -10.24 -12.51 -4.79
C HIS A 89 -9.45 -12.61 -6.11
N ASN A 90 -9.44 -13.80 -6.71
CA ASN A 90 -8.84 -14.02 -8.02
C ASN A 90 -9.88 -13.70 -9.10
N LEU A 91 -9.63 -12.65 -9.86
CA LEU A 91 -10.44 -12.32 -11.04
C LEU A 91 -10.11 -13.35 -12.14
N CYS A 92 -11.10 -14.18 -12.52
CA CYS A 92 -10.92 -15.05 -13.68
C CYS A 92 -10.76 -14.19 -14.94
N PRO A 93 -9.79 -14.49 -15.82
CA PRO A 93 -9.75 -13.87 -17.13
C PRO A 93 -11.03 -14.26 -17.89
N LEU A 94 -11.72 -13.25 -18.42
CA LEU A 94 -12.86 -13.41 -19.33
C LEU A 94 -12.42 -14.06 -20.64
#